data_AF-A0A350JN85-F1
#
_entry.id   AF-A0A350JN85-F1
#
_cell.length_a   1.000
_cell.length_b   1.000
_cell.length_c   1.000
_cell.angle_alpha   90.00
_cell.angle_beta   90.00
_cell.angle_gamma   90.00
#
_symmetry.space_group_name_H-M   'P 1'
#
loop_
_entity.id
_entity.type
_entity.pdbx_description
1 polymer ?
#
loop_
_entity_poly.entity_id
_entity_poly.type
_entity_poly.pdbx_seq_one_letter_code
_entity_poly.pdbx_strand_id
1 'polypeptide(L)'
;MKKAIALLAITSLSFVGFAQKKSDNKDEKKQATLSGMSFRAIGPALVSGRVIDMAVNPNNSDEFYIAAASGGVWKTSNHGNTFSPIFDSYGSYSIGCVTIDPNNEHTVWVGTGENNNQRSVAYGDGIYKSVDDGKSFKNMGLPNSEHIAKIIVQPGNSEVVFVAAYGPLWSE
;
A
#
# COMPACT_ATOMS: atom_id res chain seq x y z
N MET A 1 -64.84 20.74 -74.75
CA MET A 1 -65.62 20.57 -73.51
C MET A 1 -64.65 20.55 -72.34
N LYS A 2 -65.07 21.19 -71.24
CA LYS A 2 -64.25 21.68 -70.12
C LYS A 2 -63.72 20.56 -69.22
N LYS A 3 -62.70 20.92 -68.42
CA LYS A 3 -62.21 20.31 -67.15
C LYS A 3 -61.10 19.26 -67.31
N ALA A 4 -60.04 19.20 -66.52
CA ALA A 4 -59.54 20.05 -65.45
C ALA A 4 -58.07 19.67 -65.16
N ILE A 5 -57.32 20.68 -64.73
CA ILE A 5 -56.00 20.63 -64.10
C ILE A 5 -56.12 19.92 -62.74
N ALA A 6 -55.16 19.07 -62.38
CA ALA A 6 -54.74 18.91 -60.98
C ALA A 6 -53.35 18.26 -60.89
N LEU A 7 -52.44 18.99 -60.25
CA LEU A 7 -51.06 18.66 -59.93
C LEU A 7 -50.93 17.32 -59.18
N LEU A 8 -49.91 16.53 -59.54
CA LEU A 8 -49.32 15.53 -58.64
C LEU A 8 -48.66 16.26 -57.46
N ALA A 9 -49.38 16.37 -56.35
CA ALA A 9 -48.77 16.66 -55.05
C ALA A 9 -48.40 15.32 -54.40
N ILE A 10 -47.11 15.03 -54.34
CA ILE A 10 -46.55 13.92 -53.57
C ILE A 10 -46.79 14.23 -52.09
N THR A 11 -47.83 13.64 -51.50
CA THR A 11 -48.00 13.61 -50.05
C THR A 11 -47.17 12.45 -49.51
N SER A 12 -45.90 12.72 -49.21
CA SER A 12 -45.12 11.90 -48.30
C SER A 12 -45.75 12.00 -46.91
N LEU A 13 -46.62 11.05 -46.58
CA LEU A 13 -47.09 10.86 -45.21
C LEU A 13 -45.87 10.49 -44.36
N SER A 14 -45.26 11.51 -43.76
CA SER A 14 -44.19 11.32 -42.78
C SER A 14 -44.84 10.70 -41.56
N PHE A 15 -44.79 9.38 -41.44
CA PHE A 15 -45.00 8.71 -40.17
C PHE A 15 -43.91 9.23 -39.24
N VAL A 16 -44.23 10.27 -38.46
CA VAL A 16 -43.43 10.62 -37.30
C VAL A 16 -43.69 9.50 -36.31
N GLY A 17 -42.90 8.42 -36.45
CA GLY A 17 -42.76 7.45 -35.39
C GLY A 17 -42.29 8.24 -34.19
N PHE A 18 -43.15 8.42 -33.20
CA PHE A 18 -42.71 8.70 -31.84
C PHE A 18 -41.90 7.49 -31.41
N ALA A 19 -40.62 7.44 -31.82
CA ALA A 19 -39.65 6.63 -31.15
C ALA A 19 -39.67 7.15 -29.70
N GLN A 20 -40.24 6.35 -28.78
CA GLN A 20 -40.03 6.58 -27.36
C GLN A 20 -38.53 6.74 -27.20
N LYS A 21 -38.10 7.93 -26.74
CA LYS A 21 -36.72 8.17 -26.35
C LYS A 21 -36.39 7.04 -25.39
N LYS A 22 -35.57 6.09 -25.84
CA LYS A 22 -35.09 5.00 -24.99
C LYS A 22 -34.56 5.70 -23.75
N SER A 23 -35.25 5.55 -22.63
CA SER A 23 -34.70 6.03 -21.38
C SER A 23 -33.45 5.18 -21.22
N ASP A 24 -32.30 5.78 -21.48
CA ASP A 24 -31.04 5.34 -20.91
C ASP A 24 -31.19 5.53 -19.39
N ASN A 25 -32.08 4.76 -18.77
CA ASN A 25 -31.83 4.24 -17.43
C ASN A 25 -30.64 3.31 -17.63
N LYS A 26 -29.47 3.92 -17.78
CA LYS A 26 -28.30 3.38 -17.14
C LYS A 26 -28.74 3.30 -15.70
N ASP A 27 -29.16 2.11 -15.28
CA ASP A 27 -29.07 1.73 -13.89
C ASP A 27 -27.60 1.98 -13.55
N GLU A 28 -27.32 3.21 -13.10
CA GLU A 28 -26.09 3.54 -12.42
C GLU A 28 -26.10 2.55 -11.27
N LYS A 29 -25.37 1.44 -11.44
CA LYS A 29 -25.07 0.53 -10.35
C LYS A 29 -24.49 1.43 -9.28
N LYS A 30 -25.33 1.82 -8.32
CA LYS A 30 -24.96 2.68 -7.19
C LYS A 30 -23.69 2.06 -6.66
N GLN A 31 -22.56 2.70 -6.93
CA GLN A 31 -21.28 2.19 -6.50
C GLN A 31 -21.41 2.07 -4.99
N ALA A 32 -21.36 0.84 -4.47
CA ALA A 32 -21.57 0.61 -3.06
C ALA A 32 -20.55 1.46 -2.32
N THR A 33 -21.03 2.50 -1.63
CA THR A 33 -20.18 3.44 -0.91
C THR A 33 -19.75 2.74 0.36
N LEU A 34 -18.62 2.04 0.29
CA LEU A 34 -17.97 1.40 1.44
C LEU A 34 -17.28 2.43 2.35
N SER A 35 -17.37 3.73 2.03
CA SER A 35 -16.75 4.83 2.78
C SER A 35 -17.16 4.91 4.25
N GLY A 36 -18.30 4.32 4.64
CA GLY A 36 -18.74 4.23 6.03
C GLY A 36 -18.38 2.91 6.73
N MET A 37 -17.69 1.98 6.06
CA MET A 37 -17.26 0.71 6.64
C MET A 37 -15.84 0.81 7.15
N SER A 38 -15.60 0.32 8.37
CA SER A 38 -14.26 0.17 8.94
C SER A 38 -13.85 -1.30 8.95
N PHE A 39 -12.60 -1.57 8.59
CA PHE A 39 -12.00 -2.86 8.85
C PHE A 39 -11.85 -3.05 10.35
N ARG A 40 -12.13 -4.26 10.83
CA ARG A 40 -11.91 -4.67 12.22
C ARG A 40 -11.31 -6.07 12.25
N ALA A 41 -10.41 -6.31 13.19
CA ALA A 41 -9.90 -7.65 13.43
C ALA A 41 -11.03 -8.56 13.93
N ILE A 42 -11.20 -9.72 13.29
CA ILE A 42 -12.15 -10.77 13.70
C ILE A 42 -11.46 -11.94 14.43
N GLY A 43 -10.15 -11.84 14.67
CA GLY A 43 -9.31 -12.88 15.27
C GLY A 43 -8.62 -13.78 14.25
N PRO A 44 -7.81 -14.76 14.71
CA PRO A 44 -7.54 -15.11 16.10
C PRO A 44 -6.63 -14.08 16.78
N ALA A 45 -6.87 -13.81 18.07
CA ALA A 45 -6.01 -12.91 18.87
C ALA A 45 -4.59 -13.44 19.11
N LEU A 46 -4.30 -14.69 18.72
CA LEU A 46 -3.11 -15.47 19.15
C LEU A 46 -2.19 -15.94 18.03
N VAL A 47 -2.55 -15.81 16.74
CA VAL A 47 -1.61 -16.15 15.66
C VAL A 47 -0.79 -14.93 15.30
N SER A 48 0.41 -14.84 15.88
CA SER A 48 1.44 -13.93 15.37
C SER A 48 1.92 -14.43 14.02
N GLY A 49 2.09 -13.52 13.06
CA GLY A 49 2.89 -13.77 11.86
C GLY A 49 4.38 -13.95 12.22
N ARG A 50 5.23 -14.20 11.21
CA ARG A 50 6.69 -14.25 11.41
C ARG A 50 7.23 -12.84 11.67
N VAL A 51 7.73 -12.61 12.88
CA VAL A 51 8.53 -11.42 13.23
C VAL A 51 9.96 -11.66 12.77
N ILE A 52 10.50 -10.72 11.99
CA ILE A 52 11.82 -10.84 11.36
C ILE A 52 12.86 -9.96 12.04
N ASP A 53 12.46 -8.77 12.49
CA ASP A 53 13.33 -7.83 13.19
C ASP A 53 12.53 -6.97 14.17
N MET A 54 13.22 -6.36 15.12
CA MET A 54 12.66 -5.35 16.00
C MET A 54 13.69 -4.26 16.31
N ALA A 55 13.21 -3.03 16.51
CA ALA A 55 14.04 -1.91 16.92
C ALA A 55 13.42 -1.22 18.13
N VAL A 56 14.13 -1.21 19.25
CA VAL A 56 13.69 -0.60 20.51
C VAL A 56 14.28 0.79 20.63
N ASN A 57 13.46 1.78 20.97
CA ASN A 57 13.94 3.13 21.19
C ASN A 57 14.88 3.15 22.42
N PRO A 58 16.15 3.57 22.28
CA PRO A 58 17.13 3.53 23.36
C PRO A 58 16.81 4.51 24.50
N ASN A 59 16.02 5.54 24.22
CA ASN A 59 15.63 6.58 25.17
C ASN A 59 14.25 6.32 25.79
N ASN A 60 13.47 5.38 25.25
CA ASN A 60 12.12 5.05 25.72
C ASN A 60 11.74 3.58 25.39
N SER A 61 11.86 2.69 26.37
CA SER A 61 11.54 1.25 26.19
C SER A 61 10.06 0.95 25.96
N ASP A 62 9.17 1.91 26.17
CA ASP A 62 7.74 1.78 25.90
C ASP A 62 7.49 1.76 24.39
N GLU A 63 8.42 2.32 23.62
CA GLU A 63 8.36 2.51 22.19
C GLU A 63 9.32 1.58 21.45
N PHE A 64 8.75 0.74 20.59
CA PHE A 64 9.54 -0.09 19.68
C PHE A 64 8.75 -0.49 18.44
N TYR A 65 9.49 -0.93 17.44
CA TYR A 65 8.99 -1.31 16.13
C TYR A 65 9.21 -2.80 15.90
N ILE A 66 8.26 -3.44 15.22
CA ILE A 66 8.31 -4.83 14.79
C ILE A 66 8.20 -4.88 13.27
N ALA A 67 9.12 -5.60 12.63
CA ALA A 67 9.05 -5.94 11.21
C ALA A 67 8.48 -7.34 11.03
N ALA A 68 7.44 -7.47 10.20
CA ALA A 68 6.84 -8.76 9.86
C ALA A 68 7.27 -9.21 8.44
N ALA A 69 7.55 -10.49 8.30
CA ALA A 69 7.81 -11.16 7.01
C ALA A 69 6.73 -10.87 5.95
N SER A 70 5.49 -10.83 6.42
CA SER A 70 4.29 -10.52 5.66
C SER A 70 3.31 -9.86 6.62
N GLY A 71 3.10 -8.56 6.45
CA GLY A 71 2.25 -7.77 7.34
C GLY A 71 2.83 -6.40 7.72
N GLY A 72 3.86 -5.91 7.03
CA GLY A 72 4.36 -4.56 7.21
C GLY A 72 5.11 -4.33 8.52
N VAL A 73 5.14 -3.07 8.96
CA VAL A 73 5.80 -2.62 10.18
C VAL A 73 4.76 -2.18 11.19
N TRP A 74 4.97 -2.57 12.45
CA TRP A 74 4.09 -2.29 13.58
C TRP A 74 4.85 -1.49 14.62
N LYS A 75 4.18 -0.54 15.26
CA LYS A 75 4.72 0.26 16.36
C LYS A 75 3.92 0.04 17.62
N THR A 76 4.59 -0.05 18.76
CA THR A 76 3.97 0.11 20.08
C THR A 76 4.51 1.37 20.77
N SER A 77 3.73 1.90 21.70
CA SER A 77 4.10 3.02 22.58
C SER A 77 3.65 2.74 24.02
N ASN A 78 3.42 1.47 24.36
CA ASN A 78 2.92 1.03 25.66
C ASN A 78 3.49 -0.34 26.06
N HIS A 79 4.80 -0.51 25.89
CA HIS A 79 5.54 -1.72 26.27
C HIS A 79 5.05 -2.99 25.57
N GLY A 80 4.56 -2.89 24.33
CA GLY A 80 4.10 -4.04 23.57
C GLY A 80 2.74 -4.59 24.01
N ASN A 81 1.98 -3.86 24.83
CA ASN A 81 0.60 -4.24 25.16
C ASN A 81 -0.31 -4.16 23.93
N THR A 82 -0.11 -3.14 23.08
CA THR A 82 -0.81 -3.00 21.80
C THR A 82 0.13 -2.49 20.71
N PHE A 83 -0.18 -2.85 19.46
CA PHE A 83 0.56 -2.40 18.29
C PHE A 83 -0.38 -1.78 17.25
N SER A 84 0.12 -0.74 16.58
CA SER A 84 -0.53 -0.10 15.44
C SER A 84 0.29 -0.35 14.18
N PRO A 85 -0.33 -0.71 13.04
CA PRO A 85 0.38 -0.79 11.77
C PRO A 85 0.76 0.63 11.33
N ILE A 86 1.99 0.80 10.84
CA ILE A 86 2.51 2.10 10.40
C ILE A 86 2.97 2.10 8.94
N PHE A 87 2.88 0.96 8.26
CA PHE A 87 3.45 0.77 6.92
C PHE A 87 2.44 0.29 5.85
N ASP A 88 1.14 0.23 6.17
CA ASP A 88 0.11 -0.33 5.28
C ASP A 88 -0.12 0.47 3.99
N SER A 89 0.36 1.70 3.92
CA SER A 89 0.18 2.60 2.76
C SER A 89 1.39 2.65 1.81
N TYR A 90 2.39 1.80 2.01
CA TYR A 90 3.62 1.78 1.20
C TYR A 90 3.72 0.52 0.34
N GLY A 91 4.74 0.45 -0.51
CA GLY A 91 4.70 -0.42 -1.69
C GLY A 91 4.90 -1.92 -1.41
N SER A 92 5.54 -2.30 -0.31
CA SER A 92 5.69 -3.71 0.06
C SER A 92 5.13 -4.03 1.46
N TYR A 93 4.42 -5.14 1.54
CA TYR A 93 3.96 -5.73 2.80
C TYR A 93 4.99 -6.69 3.43
N SER A 94 6.06 -7.03 2.68
CA SER A 94 7.12 -7.91 3.15
C SER A 94 8.29 -7.08 3.66
N ILE A 95 8.69 -7.29 4.90
CA ILE A 95 9.75 -6.51 5.55
C ILE A 95 10.91 -7.41 5.94
N GLY A 96 12.13 -6.99 5.60
CA GLY A 96 13.36 -7.68 5.95
C GLY A 96 14.04 -7.11 7.19
N CYS A 97 13.94 -5.81 7.45
CA CYS A 97 14.47 -5.21 8.67
C CYS A 97 13.84 -3.87 9.04
N VAL A 98 13.95 -3.50 10.32
CA VAL A 98 13.63 -2.16 10.84
C VAL A 98 14.76 -1.67 11.73
N THR A 99 15.10 -0.39 11.68
CA THR A 99 16.22 0.17 12.44
C THR A 99 15.90 1.60 12.86
N ILE A 100 16.12 1.91 14.13
CA ILE A 100 16.11 3.28 14.63
C ILE A 100 17.51 3.85 14.47
N ASP A 101 17.62 5.09 14.01
CA ASP A 101 18.90 5.81 13.95
C ASP A 101 19.43 6.03 15.38
N PRO A 102 20.65 5.57 15.71
CA PRO A 102 21.20 5.72 17.05
C PRO A 102 21.49 7.18 17.43
N ASN A 103 21.47 8.10 16.47
CA ASN A 103 21.72 9.53 16.68
C ASN A 103 20.41 10.35 16.79
N ASN A 104 19.27 9.77 16.43
CA ASN A 104 17.97 10.43 16.46
C ASN A 104 16.85 9.38 16.49
N GLU A 105 16.24 9.17 17.65
CA GLU A 105 15.19 8.18 17.85
C GLU A 105 13.95 8.39 16.96
N HIS A 106 13.73 9.60 16.45
CA HIS A 106 12.61 9.91 15.56
C HIS A 106 12.81 9.42 14.12
N THR A 107 14.06 9.04 13.77
CA THR A 107 14.40 8.53 12.44
C THR A 107 14.37 7.02 12.41
N VAL A 108 13.50 6.46 11.57
CA VAL A 108 13.31 5.02 11.41
C VAL A 108 13.57 4.63 9.97
N TRP A 109 14.40 3.62 9.78
CA TRP A 109 14.67 2.99 8.50
C TRP A 109 13.97 1.65 8.41
N VAL A 110 13.39 1.38 7.24
CA VAL A 110 12.70 0.12 6.93
C VAL A 110 13.30 -0.45 5.65
N GLY A 111 13.74 -1.70 5.69
CA GLY A 111 14.16 -2.45 4.51
C GLY A 111 13.06 -3.42 4.11
N THR A 112 12.60 -3.34 2.87
CA THR A 112 11.54 -4.22 2.36
C THR A 112 12.10 -5.50 1.75
N GLY A 113 11.26 -6.53 1.69
CA GLY A 113 11.60 -7.88 1.26
C GLY A 113 12.23 -8.73 2.36
N GLU A 114 11.49 -9.74 2.81
CA GLU A 114 11.97 -10.71 3.80
C GLU A 114 13.24 -11.43 3.31
N ASN A 115 14.27 -11.49 4.15
CA ASN A 115 15.56 -12.13 3.85
C ASN A 115 15.66 -13.60 4.32
N ASN A 116 14.59 -14.14 4.90
CA ASN A 116 14.49 -15.54 5.30
C ASN A 116 14.05 -16.40 4.11
N ASN A 117 15.02 -16.73 3.25
CA ASN A 117 14.81 -17.48 2.01
C ASN A 117 14.23 -18.88 2.30
N GLN A 118 12.91 -19.00 2.25
CA GLN A 118 12.15 -20.23 2.49
C GLN A 118 11.21 -20.52 1.31
N ARG A 119 10.38 -21.56 1.42
CA ARG A 119 9.41 -21.95 0.38
C ARG A 119 8.35 -20.86 0.10
N SER A 120 8.18 -19.88 0.97
CA SER A 120 7.31 -18.71 0.79
C SER A 120 8.01 -17.46 1.31
N VAL A 121 8.43 -16.61 0.38
CA VAL A 121 9.14 -15.34 0.59
C VAL A 121 8.64 -14.36 -0.47
N ALA A 122 8.40 -13.11 -0.07
CA ALA A 122 7.98 -12.04 -0.97
C ALA A 122 9.08 -10.99 -1.10
N TYR A 123 9.18 -10.40 -2.28
CA TYR A 123 10.13 -9.34 -2.55
C TYR A 123 9.61 -7.98 -2.04
N GLY A 124 10.57 -7.10 -1.82
CA GLY A 124 10.39 -5.69 -1.53
C GLY A 124 10.74 -4.81 -2.72
N ASP A 125 10.59 -3.52 -2.49
CA ASP A 125 10.79 -2.40 -3.41
C ASP A 125 11.84 -1.39 -2.88
N GLY A 126 12.70 -1.84 -1.96
CA GLY A 126 13.88 -1.12 -1.51
C GLY A 126 13.85 -0.69 -0.05
N ILE A 127 14.26 0.56 0.21
CA ILE A 127 14.40 1.09 1.56
C ILE A 127 13.54 2.34 1.77
N TYR A 128 13.05 2.52 2.98
CA TYR A 128 12.22 3.64 3.39
C TYR A 128 12.80 4.32 4.62
N LYS A 129 12.63 5.65 4.69
CA LYS A 129 13.01 6.48 5.83
C LYS A 129 11.80 7.25 6.34
N SER A 130 11.56 7.17 7.64
CA SER A 130 10.72 8.11 8.40
C SER A 130 11.61 9.04 9.21
N VAL A 131 11.15 10.27 9.42
CA VAL A 131 11.76 11.27 10.31
C VAL A 131 10.77 11.76 11.38
N ASP A 132 9.66 11.05 11.54
CA ASP A 132 8.51 11.42 12.36
C ASP A 132 7.94 10.21 13.12
N ASP A 133 8.84 9.36 13.63
CA ASP A 133 8.54 8.18 14.44
C ASP A 133 7.71 7.10 13.72
N GLY A 134 7.77 7.07 12.39
CA GLY A 134 7.01 6.15 11.56
C GLY A 134 5.61 6.64 11.18
N LYS A 135 5.27 7.92 11.35
CA LYS A 135 3.98 8.47 10.90
C LYS A 135 3.92 8.58 9.37
N SER A 136 5.06 8.90 8.74
CA SER A 136 5.21 8.92 7.29
C SER A 136 6.56 8.37 6.86
N PHE A 137 6.61 7.77 5.68
CA PHE A 137 7.83 7.22 5.09
C PHE A 137 8.06 7.76 3.69
N LYS A 138 9.33 7.97 3.37
CA LYS A 138 9.82 8.28 2.03
C LYS A 138 10.63 7.10 1.51
N ASN A 139 10.36 6.63 0.30
CA ASN A 139 11.21 5.65 -0.37
C ASN A 139 12.57 6.31 -0.72
N MET A 140 13.66 5.64 -0.35
CA MET A 140 15.04 6.11 -0.47
C MET A 140 15.84 5.34 -1.53
N GLY A 141 15.17 4.49 -2.33
CA GLY A 141 15.75 3.78 -3.47
C GLY A 141 16.03 2.30 -3.20
N LEU A 142 16.95 1.73 -3.98
CA LEU A 142 17.23 0.29 -4.09
C LEU A 142 16.06 -0.57 -4.59
N PRO A 143 15.30 -0.14 -5.63
CA PRO A 143 14.08 -0.84 -6.06
C PRO A 143 14.32 -2.27 -6.54
N ASN A 144 15.53 -2.57 -7.06
CA ASN A 144 15.89 -3.89 -7.60
C ASN A 144 16.63 -4.77 -6.58
N SER A 145 16.72 -4.33 -5.32
CA SER A 145 17.38 -5.13 -4.28
C SER A 145 16.56 -6.33 -3.87
N GLU A 146 15.23 -6.26 -4.02
CA GLU A 146 14.19 -7.24 -3.64
C GLU A 146 14.19 -7.70 -2.18
N HIS A 147 15.34 -7.82 -1.52
CA HIS A 147 15.48 -8.32 -0.16
C HIS A 147 16.55 -7.52 0.57
N ILE A 148 16.13 -6.75 1.58
CA ILE A 148 17.03 -5.98 2.45
C ILE A 148 17.20 -6.72 3.77
N ALA A 149 18.39 -7.25 4.02
CA ALA A 149 18.66 -8.06 5.21
C ALA A 149 18.95 -7.23 6.45
N LYS A 150 19.58 -6.06 6.29
CA LYS A 150 19.90 -5.16 7.41
C LYS A 150 20.14 -3.74 6.90
N ILE A 151 19.78 -2.78 7.74
CA ILE A 151 20.21 -1.39 7.65
C ILE A 151 20.96 -1.06 8.94
N ILE A 152 22.10 -0.39 8.83
CA ILE A 152 22.85 0.13 9.98
C ILE A 152 23.17 1.60 9.69
N VAL A 153 22.85 2.47 10.64
CA VAL A 153 23.22 3.88 10.59
C VAL A 153 24.50 4.08 11.40
N GLN A 154 25.46 4.83 10.88
CA GLN A 154 26.72 5.08 11.56
C GLN A 154 26.49 5.89 12.87
N PRO A 155 26.96 5.41 14.03
CA PRO A 155 26.97 6.21 15.25
C PRO A 155 27.81 7.49 15.07
N GLY A 156 27.27 8.62 15.51
CA GLY A 156 27.82 9.95 15.33
C GLY A 156 27.56 10.60 13.97
N ASN A 157 26.96 9.89 13.00
CA ASN A 157 26.67 10.46 11.68
C ASN A 157 25.48 9.77 10.96
N SER A 158 24.30 10.36 11.05
CA SER A 158 23.06 9.89 10.39
C SER A 158 23.09 9.89 8.86
N GLU A 159 24.04 10.59 8.24
CA GLU A 159 24.16 10.68 6.78
C GLU A 159 24.88 9.46 6.18
N VAL A 160 25.54 8.64 7.00
CA VAL A 160 26.19 7.42 6.55
C VAL A 160 25.37 6.21 6.96
N VAL A 161 24.79 5.56 5.95
CA VAL A 161 23.92 4.39 6.12
C VAL A 161 24.47 3.23 5.31
N PHE A 162 24.62 2.07 5.96
CA PHE A 162 25.03 0.83 5.35
C PHE A 162 23.82 -0.08 5.16
N VAL A 163 23.68 -0.66 3.97
CA VAL A 163 22.55 -1.52 3.62
C VAL A 163 23.07 -2.86 3.11
N ALA A 164 22.62 -3.95 3.74
CA ALA A 164 22.85 -5.30 3.27
C ALA A 164 21.72 -5.68 2.29
N ALA A 165 21.93 -5.40 1.01
CA ALA A 165 21.02 -5.78 -0.08
C ALA A 165 21.41 -7.16 -0.63
N TYR A 166 20.50 -8.13 -0.53
CA TYR A 166 20.75 -9.50 -0.98
C TYR A 166 20.64 -9.62 -2.50
N GLY A 167 19.70 -8.89 -3.12
CA GLY A 167 19.34 -9.04 -4.52
C GLY A 167 18.22 -10.06 -4.72
N PRO A 168 17.72 -10.20 -5.97
CA PRO A 168 16.69 -11.16 -6.32
C PRO A 168 17.10 -12.58 -6.00
N LEU A 169 16.21 -13.36 -5.38
CA LEU A 169 16.47 -14.79 -5.13
C LEU A 169 16.44 -15.61 -6.41
N TRP A 170 15.54 -15.23 -7.31
CA TRP A 170 15.34 -15.89 -8.59
C TRP A 170 15.57 -14.87 -9.70
N SER A 171 16.36 -15.26 -10.69
CA SER A 171 16.51 -14.53 -11.94
C SER A 171 16.39 -15.52 -13.10
N GLU A 172 15.87 -15.06 -14.24
CA GLU A 172 15.96 -15.81 -15.50
C GLU A 172 17.41 -15.88 -16.02
#